data_AF-A0A2E2C444-F1
#
_entry.id   AF-A0A2E2C444-F1
#
_cell.length_a   1.000
_cell.length_b   1.000
_cell.length_c   1.000
_cell.angle_alpha   90.00
_cell.angle_beta   90.00
_cell.angle_gamma   90.00
#
_symmetry.space_group_name_H-M   'P 1'
#
loop_
_entity.id
_entity.type
_entity.pdbx_description
1 polymer ?
#
loop_
_entity_poly.entity_id
_entity_poly.type
_entity_poly.pdbx_seq_one_letter_code
_entity_poly.pdbx_strand_id
1 'polypeptide(L)'
;MRKLMNVKTALLFGLAIAGLSLFCAESKVEARPNFKNIWAETYPDSKMLIAKKCGVCHPGKTKKEKNDYAEAVFKGLGKRKQTDKDVIVKALKDAEKMPSPVEGKTYGDFIKADEIPPSSKTE
;
A
#
# COMPACT_ATOMS: atom_id res chain seq x y z
N MET A 1 -4.35 -15.42 65.32
CA MET A 1 -3.61 -14.19 64.96
C MET A 1 -3.63 -14.00 63.45
N ARG A 2 -4.58 -13.21 62.92
CA ARG A 2 -4.59 -12.83 61.49
C ARG A 2 -3.73 -11.57 61.36
N LYS A 3 -2.59 -11.66 60.68
CA LYS A 3 -1.72 -10.53 60.38
C LYS A 3 -2.51 -9.52 59.55
N LEU A 4 -2.89 -8.40 60.16
CA LEU A 4 -3.34 -7.19 59.45
C LEU A 4 -2.18 -6.73 58.57
N MET A 5 -2.23 -7.06 57.29
CA MET A 5 -1.34 -6.46 56.30
C MET A 5 -1.63 -4.95 56.28
N ASN A 6 -0.61 -4.16 56.60
CA ASN A 6 -0.70 -2.72 56.71
C ASN A 6 -1.22 -2.11 55.39
N VAL A 7 -2.38 -1.47 55.45
CA VAL A 7 -3.06 -0.79 54.34
C VAL A 7 -2.13 0.16 53.56
N LYS A 8 -1.12 0.71 54.25
CA LYS A 8 -0.07 1.57 53.66
C LYS A 8 0.77 0.85 52.60
N THR A 9 1.06 -0.44 52.80
CA THR A 9 1.85 -1.24 51.84
C THR A 9 1.02 -1.59 50.61
N ALA A 10 -0.29 -1.82 50.77
CA ALA A 10 -1.20 -2.05 49.64
C ALA A 10 -1.42 -0.78 48.80
N LEU A 11 -1.47 0.40 49.42
CA LEU A 11 -1.65 1.68 48.73
C LEU A 11 -0.41 2.06 47.88
N LEU A 12 0.79 1.78 48.39
CA LEU A 12 2.05 2.04 47.67
C LEU A 12 2.26 1.12 46.46
N PHE A 13 1.81 -0.14 46.53
CA PHE A 13 1.81 -1.03 45.35
C PHE A 13 0.71 -0.67 44.34
N GLY A 14 -0.45 -0.17 44.79
CA GLY A 14 -1.52 0.28 43.90
C GLY A 14 -1.13 1.51 43.06
N LEU A 15 -0.39 2.46 43.64
CA LEU A 15 0.05 3.67 42.92
C LEU A 15 1.16 3.39 41.89
N ALA A 16 2.04 2.41 42.17
CA ALA A 16 3.12 2.01 41.26
C ALA A 16 2.61 1.31 39.99
N ILE A 17 1.46 0.62 40.07
CA ILE A 17 0.85 -0.07 38.92
C ILE A 17 0.07 0.91 38.01
N ALA A 18 -0.51 1.98 38.58
CA ALA A 18 -1.23 3.00 37.81
C ALA A 18 -0.30 3.96 37.03
N GLY A 19 0.96 4.11 37.44
CA GLY A 19 1.93 4.97 36.76
C GLY A 19 2.57 4.37 35.49
N LEU A 20 2.51 3.04 35.32
CA LEU A 20 3.20 2.35 34.22
C LEU A 20 2.36 2.21 32.94
N SER A 21 1.09 2.61 32.94
CA SER A 21 0.15 2.33 31.83
C SER A 21 0.12 3.38 30.72
N LEU A 22 0.89 4.48 30.82
CA LEU A 22 0.73 5.65 29.94
C LEU A 22 1.78 5.82 28.84
N PHE A 23 2.64 4.82 28.61
CA PHE A 23 3.55 4.79 27.45
C PHE A 23 3.08 3.79 26.38
N CYS A 24 1.80 3.82 26.01
CA CYS A 24 1.42 3.36 24.68
C CYS A 24 1.88 4.42 23.69
N ALA A 25 3.14 4.32 23.26
CA ALA A 25 3.62 5.04 22.09
C ALA A 25 2.71 4.67 20.93
N GLU A 26 1.83 5.60 20.55
CA GLU A 26 0.96 5.47 19.40
C GLU A 26 1.86 5.45 18.17
N SER A 27 2.25 4.24 17.76
CA SER A 27 2.92 4.05 16.49
C SER A 27 1.87 4.43 15.45
N LYS A 28 1.93 5.67 14.98
CA LYS A 28 1.20 6.13 13.80
C LYS A 28 1.51 5.11 12.71
N VAL A 29 0.61 4.16 12.51
CA VAL A 29 0.68 3.27 11.36
C VAL A 29 0.42 4.21 10.21
N GLU A 30 1.51 4.67 9.59
CA GLU A 30 1.40 5.58 8.47
C GLU A 30 0.73 4.79 7.35
N ALA A 31 -0.56 5.08 7.16
CA ALA A 31 -1.41 4.36 6.22
C ALA A 31 -0.76 4.48 4.85
N ARG A 32 -0.51 3.33 4.21
CA ARG A 32 0.00 3.33 2.83
C ARG A 32 -0.98 4.13 1.96
N PRO A 33 -0.50 4.89 0.98
CA PRO A 33 -1.37 5.65 0.10
C PRO A 33 -2.42 4.77 -0.53
N ASN A 34 -3.57 5.38 -0.79
CA ASN A 34 -4.60 4.73 -1.54
C ASN A 34 -4.21 4.72 -3.03
N PHE A 35 -3.33 3.77 -3.41
CA PHE A 35 -2.86 3.59 -4.80
C PHE A 35 -4.00 3.48 -5.80
N LYS A 36 -5.14 2.88 -5.40
CA LYS A 36 -6.33 2.81 -6.23
C LYS A 36 -6.86 4.21 -6.55
N ASN A 37 -6.99 5.08 -5.54
CA ASN A 37 -7.47 6.44 -5.74
C ASN A 37 -6.47 7.27 -6.56
N ILE A 38 -5.17 7.18 -6.27
CA ILE A 38 -4.14 7.90 -7.03
C ILE A 38 -4.16 7.47 -8.50
N TRP A 39 -4.32 6.16 -8.76
CA TRP A 39 -4.46 5.65 -10.12
C TRP A 39 -5.72 6.22 -10.79
N ALA A 40 -6.87 6.21 -10.11
CA ALA A 40 -8.12 6.79 -10.63
C ALA A 40 -7.98 8.26 -11.00
N GLU A 41 -7.30 9.04 -10.16
CA GLU A 41 -7.02 10.45 -10.40
C GLU A 41 -6.02 10.67 -11.54
N THR A 42 -5.07 9.74 -11.72
CA THR A 42 -4.08 9.79 -12.81
C THR A 42 -4.69 9.42 -14.16
N TYR A 43 -5.73 8.60 -14.17
CA TYR A 43 -6.41 8.07 -15.35
C TYR A 43 -7.94 8.20 -15.22
N PRO A 44 -8.48 9.44 -15.19
CA PRO A 44 -9.89 9.69 -14.86
C PRO A 44 -10.87 9.11 -15.88
N ASP A 45 -10.45 8.94 -17.13
CA ASP A 45 -11.28 8.42 -18.23
C ASP A 45 -11.29 6.89 -18.33
N SER A 46 -10.45 6.20 -17.55
CA SER A 46 -10.34 4.75 -17.60
C SER A 46 -11.44 4.07 -16.76
N LYS A 47 -12.08 3.05 -17.34
CA LYS A 47 -13.08 2.21 -16.67
C LYS A 47 -12.45 0.97 -16.06
N MET A 48 -11.18 0.69 -16.31
CA MET A 48 -10.44 -0.46 -15.73
C MET A 48 -10.60 -0.57 -14.21
N LEU A 49 -10.58 0.53 -13.47
CA LEU A 49 -10.74 0.46 -12.01
C LEU A 49 -12.14 0.04 -11.56
N ILE A 50 -13.17 0.30 -12.36
CA ILE A 50 -14.53 -0.15 -12.10
C ILE A 50 -14.59 -1.66 -12.26
N ALA A 51 -14.05 -2.16 -13.38
CA ALA A 51 -14.10 -3.57 -13.74
C ALA A 51 -13.14 -4.44 -12.91
N LYS A 52 -11.92 -3.95 -12.64
CA LYS A 52 -10.81 -4.77 -12.14
C LYS A 52 -10.31 -4.33 -10.76
N LYS A 53 -10.56 -3.08 -10.34
CA LYS A 53 -10.14 -2.55 -9.03
C LYS A 53 -8.64 -2.77 -8.79
N CYS A 54 -8.27 -3.66 -7.86
CA CYS A 54 -6.87 -4.00 -7.60
C CYS A 54 -6.23 -4.83 -8.74
N GLY A 55 -7.05 -5.47 -9.58
CA GLY A 55 -6.65 -6.34 -10.68
C GLY A 55 -5.90 -5.66 -11.82
N VAL A 56 -5.91 -4.33 -11.89
CA VAL A 56 -5.09 -3.56 -12.85
C VAL A 56 -3.59 -3.80 -12.60
N CYS A 57 -3.20 -3.93 -11.33
CA CYS A 57 -1.82 -4.16 -10.92
C CYS A 57 -1.60 -5.57 -10.36
N HIS A 58 -2.64 -6.18 -9.79
CA HIS A 58 -2.61 -7.46 -9.10
C HIS A 58 -3.61 -8.44 -9.75
N PRO A 59 -3.30 -8.98 -10.95
CA PRO A 59 -4.25 -9.80 -11.71
C PRO A 59 -4.64 -11.10 -11.00
N GLY A 60 -3.71 -11.65 -10.20
CA GLY A 60 -3.90 -12.92 -9.50
C GLY A 60 -4.74 -12.83 -8.21
N LYS A 61 -4.72 -13.91 -7.44
CA LYS A 61 -5.58 -14.06 -6.24
C LYS A 61 -5.07 -13.27 -5.05
N THR A 62 -3.79 -12.93 -5.03
CA THR A 62 -3.15 -12.22 -3.91
C THR A 62 -2.51 -10.90 -4.33
N LYS A 63 -2.40 -9.97 -3.38
CA LYS A 63 -1.70 -8.68 -3.58
C LYS A 63 -0.18 -8.81 -3.85
N LYS A 64 0.37 -10.02 -3.77
CA LYS A 64 1.78 -10.29 -4.05
C LYS A 64 2.00 -10.60 -5.53
N GLU A 65 0.99 -11.14 -6.19
CA GLU A 65 0.99 -11.35 -7.63
C GLU A 65 0.84 -9.98 -8.29
N LYS A 66 1.87 -9.58 -9.03
CA LYS A 66 1.95 -8.31 -9.74
C LYS A 66 2.18 -8.59 -11.20
N ASN A 67 1.49 -7.87 -12.08
CA ASN A 67 1.85 -7.86 -13.49
C ASN A 67 3.13 -7.03 -13.71
N ASP A 68 3.69 -7.12 -14.92
CA ASP A 68 4.94 -6.47 -15.27
C ASP A 68 4.85 -4.94 -15.16
N TYR A 69 3.69 -4.36 -15.48
CA TYR A 69 3.40 -2.95 -15.26
C TYR A 69 3.50 -2.57 -13.77
N ALA A 70 2.87 -3.34 -12.88
CA ALA A 70 2.94 -3.08 -11.44
C ALA A 70 4.35 -3.24 -10.88
N GLU A 71 5.17 -4.13 -11.44
CA GLU A 71 6.58 -4.22 -11.08
C GLU A 71 7.38 -3.02 -11.58
N ALA A 72 7.11 -2.50 -12.78
CA ALA A 72 7.69 -1.26 -13.29
C ALA A 72 7.35 -0.07 -12.38
N VAL A 73 6.07 0.07 -12.00
CA VAL A 73 5.63 1.09 -11.03
C VAL A 73 6.36 0.92 -9.71
N PHE A 74 6.42 -0.31 -9.17
CA PHE A 74 7.07 -0.57 -7.87
C PHE A 74 8.55 -0.22 -7.86
N LYS A 75 9.28 -0.46 -8.96
CA LYS A 75 10.67 -0.03 -9.12
C LYS A 75 10.79 1.50 -9.09
N GLY A 76 9.86 2.22 -9.73
CA GLY A 76 9.82 3.69 -9.74
C GLY A 76 9.52 4.34 -8.38
N LEU A 77 8.90 3.62 -7.44
CA LEU A 77 8.55 4.18 -6.12
C LEU A 77 9.77 4.45 -5.22
N GLY A 78 10.91 3.80 -5.47
CA GLY A 78 12.14 3.90 -4.68
C GLY A 78 12.07 3.28 -3.27
N LYS A 79 10.88 3.15 -2.67
CA LYS A 79 10.65 2.49 -1.38
C LYS A 79 9.30 1.78 -1.31
N ARG A 80 9.23 0.68 -0.55
CA ARG A 80 8.03 -0.18 -0.42
C ARG A 80 6.80 0.54 0.15
N LYS A 81 7.00 1.51 1.05
CA LYS A 81 5.94 2.29 1.69
C LYS A 81 6.04 3.75 1.23
N GLN A 82 6.10 3.96 -0.08
CA GLN A 82 6.06 5.32 -0.62
C GLN A 82 4.72 5.97 -0.24
N THR A 83 4.78 7.17 0.34
CA THR A 83 3.62 7.96 0.78
C THR A 83 3.39 9.20 -0.05
N ASP A 84 4.43 9.65 -0.76
CA ASP A 84 4.40 10.84 -1.60
C ASP A 84 3.59 10.58 -2.89
N LYS A 85 2.52 11.36 -3.07
CA LYS A 85 1.62 11.25 -4.20
C LYS A 85 2.32 11.56 -5.52
N ASP A 86 3.16 12.60 -5.56
CA ASP A 86 3.82 13.03 -6.79
C ASP A 86 4.84 11.99 -7.24
N VAL A 87 5.54 11.36 -6.31
CA VAL A 87 6.41 10.22 -6.61
C VAL A 87 5.62 9.04 -7.17
N ILE A 88 4.44 8.75 -6.61
CA ILE A 88 3.58 7.66 -7.11
C ILE A 88 3.08 7.99 -8.52
N VAL A 89 2.57 9.19 -8.76
CA VAL A 89 2.11 9.65 -10.09
C VAL A 89 3.25 9.57 -11.10
N LYS A 90 4.45 10.03 -10.72
CA LYS A 90 5.63 9.94 -11.58
C LYS A 90 5.95 8.49 -11.92
N ALA A 91 5.96 7.59 -10.94
CA ALA A 91 6.20 6.16 -11.17
C ALA A 91 5.15 5.53 -12.11
N LEU A 92 3.87 5.90 -11.99
CA LEU A 92 2.81 5.46 -12.91
C LEU A 92 3.08 5.94 -14.35
N LYS A 93 3.41 7.23 -14.53
CA LYS A 93 3.68 7.83 -15.85
C LYS A 93 4.99 7.38 -16.47
N ASP A 94 6.00 7.08 -15.67
CA ASP A 94 7.25 6.51 -16.18
C ASP A 94 7.04 5.07 -16.63
N ALA A 95 6.31 4.26 -15.83
CA ALA A 95 5.94 2.90 -16.21
C ALA A 95 5.07 2.89 -17.49
N GLU A 96 4.17 3.85 -17.67
CA GLU A 96 3.38 4.01 -18.91
C GLU A 96 4.25 4.04 -20.18
N LYS A 97 5.43 4.65 -20.11
CA LYS A 97 6.34 4.82 -21.26
C LYS A 97 7.22 3.59 -21.51
N MET A 98 7.23 2.62 -20.60
CA MET A 98 8.05 1.43 -20.74
C MET A 98 7.46 0.48 -21.78
N PRO A 99 8.31 -0.26 -22.52
CA PRO A 99 7.85 -1.29 -23.42
C PRO A 99 7.07 -2.37 -22.66
N SER A 100 6.00 -2.83 -23.28
CA SER A 100 5.26 -4.00 -22.83
C SER A 100 5.89 -5.28 -23.39
N PRO A 101 5.48 -6.47 -22.91
CA PRO A 101 5.83 -7.74 -23.53
C PRO A 101 5.31 -7.91 -24.97
N VAL A 102 4.37 -7.08 -25.42
CA VAL A 102 3.85 -7.08 -26.79
C VAL A 102 4.72 -6.17 -27.64
N GLU A 103 5.30 -6.72 -28.70
CA GLU A 103 6.24 -6.01 -29.58
C GLU A 103 5.63 -4.71 -30.13
N GLY A 104 6.45 -3.64 -30.10
CA GLY A 104 6.06 -2.32 -30.59
C GLY A 104 5.04 -1.57 -29.72
N LYS A 105 4.58 -2.13 -28.60
CA LYS A 105 3.64 -1.47 -27.69
C LYS A 105 4.25 -1.17 -26.33
N THR A 106 3.87 -0.04 -25.75
CA THR A 106 4.14 0.35 -24.37
C THR A 106 3.00 -0.07 -23.45
N TYR A 107 3.22 -0.06 -22.13
CA TYR A 107 2.11 -0.26 -21.19
C TYR A 107 1.04 0.84 -21.32
N GLY A 108 1.43 2.06 -21.70
CA GLY A 108 0.53 3.16 -21.95
C GLY A 108 -0.43 2.96 -23.11
N ASP A 109 -0.05 2.19 -24.11
CA ASP A 109 -0.95 1.88 -25.24
C ASP A 109 -2.13 1.04 -24.77
N PHE A 110 -1.92 0.11 -23.84
CA PHE A 110 -3.00 -0.67 -23.21
C PHE A 110 -3.84 0.19 -22.28
N ILE A 111 -3.21 1.05 -21.47
CA ILE A 111 -3.94 1.94 -20.56
C ILE A 111 -4.87 2.89 -21.33
N LYS A 112 -4.39 3.45 -22.44
CA LYS A 112 -5.20 4.30 -23.33
C LYS A 112 -6.32 3.54 -24.03
N ALA A 113 -6.11 2.26 -24.32
CA ALA A 113 -7.13 1.35 -24.85
C ALA A 113 -8.12 0.86 -23.77
N ASP A 114 -7.96 1.28 -22.51
CA ASP A 114 -8.73 0.80 -21.36
C ASP A 114 -8.58 -0.73 -21.13
N GLU A 115 -7.42 -1.27 -21.51
CA GLU A 115 -7.04 -2.67 -21.38
C GLU A 115 -6.00 -2.86 -20.28
N ILE A 116 -6.04 -4.02 -19.58
CA ILE A 116 -5.03 -4.34 -18.57
C ILE A 116 -3.67 -4.51 -19.27
N PRO A 117 -2.61 -3.82 -18.79
CA PRO A 117 -1.26 -4.05 -19.29
C PRO A 117 -0.85 -5.53 -19.19
N PRO A 118 -0.38 -6.16 -20.29
CA PRO A 118 -0.04 -7.57 -20.31
C PRO A 118 1.19 -7.85 -19.43
N SER A 119 1.26 -9.09 -18.93
CA SER A 119 2.43 -9.61 -18.20
C SER A 119 3.11 -10.69 -19.04
N SER A 120 4.43 -10.70 -19.06
CA SER A 120 5.26 -11.80 -19.59
C SER A 120 5.18 -13.06 -18.74
N LYS A 121 4.80 -12.91 -17.47
CA LYS A 121 4.49 -14.00 -16.56
C LYS A 121 3.06 -14.45 -16.83
N THR A 122 2.91 -15.47 -17.66
CA THR A 122 1.65 -16.20 -17.82
C THR A 122 1.22 -16.74 -16.46
N GLU A 123 -0.05 -16.53 -16.08
CA GLU A 123 -0.70 -17.27 -14.98
C GLU A 123 -0.84 -18.76 -15.34
#